data_AF-A0A8H7U581-F1
#
_entry.id   AF-A0A8H7U581-F1
#
_cell.length_a   1.000
_cell.length_b   1.000
_cell.length_c   1.000
_cell.angle_alpha   90.00
_cell.angle_beta   90.00
_cell.angle_gamma   90.00
#
_symmetry.space_group_name_H-M   'P 1'
#
loop_
_entity.id
_entity.type
_entity.pdbx_description
1 polymer ?
#
loop_
_entity_poly.entity_id
_entity_poly.type
_entity_poly.pdbx_seq_one_letter_code
_entity_poly.pdbx_strand_id
1 'polypeptide(L)'
;MRDSAVGGSSSHRSHEQSIGLIQDLVQGHKATKAGIVYLEDQAHSFQARENGRMWTVYGSPWSPYFHNWAFNYERGEDAEKLLAAFPKTDILLTHGPPFQLFDRTLTHEHVGCEALAARLPALRPRLHVFGHIHEAHGALIREWPARDDASDAERTAFVNAANWPMGPRARRQGGGYVQFGEAPFQPVIVDLLDDA
;
A
#
# COMPACT_ATOMS: atom_id res chain seq x y z
N MET A 1 1.55 -58.15 -8.17
CA MET A 1 1.56 -57.75 -9.60
C MET A 1 0.38 -56.82 -9.79
N ARG A 2 0.46 -55.53 -10.09
CA ARG A 2 1.55 -54.64 -10.50
C ARG A 2 1.29 -53.27 -9.84
N ASP A 3 2.38 -52.60 -9.48
CA ASP A 3 2.43 -51.17 -9.17
C ASP A 3 1.92 -50.32 -10.34
N SER A 4 1.32 -49.17 -10.01
CA SER A 4 1.43 -47.95 -10.81
C SER A 4 1.20 -46.75 -9.90
N ALA A 5 2.30 -46.17 -9.45
CA ALA A 5 2.36 -44.84 -8.88
C ALA A 5 2.06 -43.80 -9.97
N VAL A 6 1.17 -42.85 -9.69
CA VAL A 6 1.10 -41.57 -10.39
C VAL A 6 1.16 -40.49 -9.32
N GLY A 7 2.29 -39.79 -9.28
CA GLY A 7 2.49 -38.62 -8.44
C GLY A 7 1.64 -37.44 -8.90
N GLY A 8 1.23 -36.63 -7.93
CA GLY A 8 0.50 -35.39 -8.20
C GLY A 8 0.39 -34.51 -6.96
N SER A 9 1.12 -33.40 -7.01
CA SER A 9 0.88 -32.15 -6.27
C SER A 9 1.04 -32.18 -4.74
N SER A 10 2.13 -31.56 -4.29
CA SER A 10 2.36 -31.16 -2.90
C SER A 10 1.14 -30.42 -2.34
N SER A 11 0.49 -31.02 -1.36
CA SER A 11 -0.55 -30.40 -0.57
C SER A 11 -0.02 -29.10 0.05
N HIS A 12 -0.73 -27.99 -0.15
CA HIS A 12 -0.67 -26.90 0.80
C HIS A 12 -1.03 -27.50 2.16
N ARG A 13 -0.08 -27.51 3.09
CA ARG A 13 -0.30 -28.06 4.44
C ARG A 13 -1.50 -27.35 5.06
N SER A 14 -2.55 -28.12 5.32
CA SER A 14 -3.80 -27.72 5.96
C SER A 14 -3.61 -27.48 7.46
N HIS A 15 -2.64 -26.66 7.84
CA HIS A 15 -2.51 -26.21 9.22
C HIS A 15 -3.16 -24.84 9.30
N GLU A 16 -4.24 -24.77 10.07
CA GLU A 16 -4.89 -23.53 10.45
C GLU A 16 -3.83 -22.60 11.02
N GLN A 17 -3.61 -21.47 10.33
CA GLN A 17 -2.58 -20.52 10.74
C GLN A 17 -3.09 -19.79 11.99
N SER A 18 -2.28 -19.76 13.05
CA SER A 18 -2.63 -19.02 14.26
C SER A 18 -2.52 -17.52 13.99
N ILE A 19 -3.66 -16.83 13.98
CA ILE A 19 -3.73 -15.36 13.85
C ILE A 19 -2.86 -14.69 14.92
N GLY A 20 -2.90 -15.19 16.16
CA GLY A 20 -2.09 -14.66 17.25
C GLY A 20 -0.58 -14.77 17.00
N LEU A 21 -0.10 -15.88 16.42
CA LEU A 21 1.31 -16.00 16.05
C LEU A 21 1.68 -15.05 14.91
N ILE A 22 0.78 -14.83 13.94
CA ILE A 22 1.02 -13.88 12.84
C ILE A 22 1.08 -12.45 13.38
N GLN A 23 0.15 -12.07 14.26
CA GLN A 23 0.14 -10.75 14.89
C GLN A 23 1.39 -10.53 15.75
N ASP A 24 1.85 -11.54 16.50
CA ASP A 24 3.09 -11.45 17.28
C ASP A 24 4.34 -11.14 16.43
N LEU A 25 4.37 -11.56 15.15
CA LEU A 25 5.48 -11.23 14.25
C LEU A 25 5.63 -9.74 13.99
N VAL A 26 4.53 -8.98 14.00
CA VAL A 26 4.50 -7.55 13.66
C VAL A 26 4.23 -6.64 14.86
N GLN A 27 3.63 -7.15 15.93
CA GLN A 27 3.27 -6.41 17.14
C GLN A 27 4.03 -6.88 18.39
N GLY A 28 4.64 -8.06 18.35
CA GLY A 28 5.27 -8.68 19.51
C GLY A 28 6.54 -8.00 19.99
N HIS A 29 7.10 -8.53 21.08
CA HIS A 29 8.29 -7.96 21.73
C HIS A 29 9.50 -7.84 20.77
N LYS A 30 9.66 -8.79 19.85
CA LYS A 30 10.75 -8.73 18.85
C LYS A 30 10.58 -7.58 17.87
N ALA A 31 9.36 -7.36 17.38
CA ALA A 31 9.06 -6.29 16.42
C ALA A 31 9.24 -4.92 17.08
N THR A 32 8.67 -4.74 18.27
CA THR A 32 8.77 -3.48 19.03
C THR A 32 10.21 -3.17 19.43
N LYS A 33 10.99 -4.16 19.86
CA LYS A 33 12.43 -3.98 20.16
C LYS A 33 13.25 -3.60 18.91
N ALA A 34 12.81 -4.02 17.72
CA ALA A 34 13.43 -3.65 16.45
C ALA A 34 12.97 -2.28 15.93
N GLY A 35 12.11 -1.56 16.67
CA GLY A 35 11.57 -0.27 16.24
C GLY A 35 10.50 -0.38 15.15
N ILE A 36 9.90 -1.55 14.96
CA ILE A 36 8.79 -1.75 14.02
C ILE A 36 7.51 -1.19 14.66
N VAL A 37 6.86 -0.28 13.94
CA VAL A 37 5.54 0.26 14.29
C VAL A 37 4.52 -0.34 13.33
N TYR A 38 3.57 -1.09 13.89
CA TYR A 38 2.46 -1.65 13.14
C TYR A 38 1.23 -0.75 13.31
N LEU A 39 0.69 -0.24 12.19
CA LEU A 39 -0.30 0.83 12.22
C LEU A 39 -1.74 0.34 12.36
N GLU A 40 -2.23 -0.57 11.51
CA GLU A 40 -3.63 -1.09 11.53
C GLU A 40 -4.69 -0.07 12.01
N ASP A 41 -4.96 0.94 11.18
CA ASP A 41 -5.88 2.05 11.43
C ASP A 41 -5.45 3.02 12.56
N GLN A 42 -4.16 3.04 12.90
CA GLN A 42 -3.56 3.98 13.86
C GLN A 42 -2.67 5.03 13.20
N ALA A 43 -2.51 6.14 13.91
CA ALA A 43 -1.55 7.18 13.58
C ALA A 43 -0.24 7.00 14.38
N HIS A 44 0.87 7.42 13.79
CA HIS A 44 2.17 7.49 14.45
C HIS A 44 2.86 8.81 14.13
N SER A 45 3.56 9.37 15.10
CA SER A 45 4.31 10.62 14.92
C SER A 45 5.80 10.39 15.15
N PHE A 46 6.63 10.94 14.29
CA PHE A 46 8.08 10.79 14.37
C PHE A 46 8.81 12.04 13.86
N GLN A 47 10.08 12.19 14.22
CA GLN A 47 10.98 13.17 13.60
C GLN A 47 12.03 12.43 12.77
N ALA A 48 12.25 12.85 11.52
CA ALA A 48 13.23 12.21 10.65
C ALA A 48 14.68 12.54 11.05
N ARG A 49 14.89 13.69 11.71
CA ARG A 49 16.15 14.11 12.34
C ARG A 49 15.88 14.66 13.74
N GLU A 50 16.91 14.66 14.58
CA GLU A 50 16.85 15.30 15.91
C GLU A 50 16.50 16.79 15.77
N ASN A 51 15.55 17.26 16.59
CA ASN A 51 14.99 18.62 16.53
C ASN A 51 14.35 18.99 15.18
N GLY A 52 14.01 17.98 14.38
CA GLY A 52 13.36 18.12 13.10
C GLY A 52 11.87 18.43 13.19
N ARG A 53 11.25 18.53 12.02
CA ARG A 53 9.80 18.62 11.91
C ARG A 53 9.16 17.33 12.47
N MET A 54 8.05 17.48 13.19
CA MET A 54 7.20 16.35 13.53
C MET A 54 6.37 15.93 12.31
N TRP A 55 6.55 14.70 11.88
CA TRP A 55 5.80 14.05 10.81
C TRP A 55 4.71 13.18 11.41
N THR A 56 3.53 13.19 10.79
CA THR A 56 2.44 12.28 11.11
C THR A 56 2.26 11.25 10.00
N VAL A 57 2.05 10.00 10.38
CA VAL A 57 1.70 8.90 9.49
C VAL A 57 0.37 8.32 9.94
N TYR A 58 -0.52 8.02 9.01
CA TYR A 58 -1.69 7.17 9.26
C TYR A 58 -1.68 5.98 8.30
N GLY A 59 -1.93 4.78 8.81
CA GLY A 59 -1.87 3.55 8.03
C GLY A 59 -3.11 2.69 8.15
N SER A 60 -3.70 2.30 7.02
CA SER A 60 -4.87 1.43 6.97
C SER A 60 -4.65 0.23 6.02
N PRO A 61 -4.87 -1.02 6.48
CA PRO A 61 -4.64 -2.20 5.67
C PRO A 61 -5.82 -2.50 4.72
N TRP A 62 -6.93 -1.81 4.88
CA TRP A 62 -8.16 -2.16 4.19
C TRP A 62 -8.17 -1.74 2.72
N SER A 63 -8.77 -2.58 1.88
CA SER A 63 -9.01 -2.31 0.46
C SER A 63 -10.42 -2.73 0.06
N PRO A 64 -10.94 -2.22 -1.09
CA PRO A 64 -12.15 -2.79 -1.67
C PRO A 64 -12.00 -4.29 -1.86
N TYR A 65 -13.12 -5.01 -1.77
CA TYR A 65 -13.17 -6.46 -1.90
C TYR A 65 -12.32 -6.98 -3.08
N PHE A 66 -11.42 -7.92 -2.77
CA PHE A 66 -10.60 -8.63 -3.73
C PHE A 66 -10.35 -10.06 -3.25
N HIS A 67 -11.17 -10.98 -3.78
CA HIS A 67 -11.24 -12.36 -3.31
C HIS A 67 -11.54 -12.44 -1.81
N ASN A 68 -11.37 -13.62 -1.21
CA ASN A 68 -11.60 -13.82 0.23
C ASN A 68 -10.31 -13.60 1.03
N TRP A 69 -9.63 -12.48 0.80
CA TRP A 69 -8.40 -12.10 1.51
C TRP A 69 -8.71 -11.27 2.76
N ALA A 70 -7.70 -11.11 3.62
CA ALA A 70 -7.83 -10.28 4.81
C ALA A 70 -8.02 -8.79 4.45
N PHE A 71 -8.66 -8.04 5.35
CA PHE A 71 -8.85 -6.58 5.25
C PHE A 71 -9.60 -6.12 4.01
N ASN A 72 -10.78 -6.71 3.77
CA ASN A 72 -11.67 -6.30 2.70
C ASN A 72 -12.89 -5.56 3.25
N TYR A 73 -13.32 -4.53 2.54
CA TYR A 73 -14.63 -3.90 2.73
C TYR A 73 -15.42 -3.87 1.42
N GLU A 74 -16.74 -3.77 1.53
CA GLU A 74 -17.60 -3.51 0.39
C GLU A 74 -17.50 -2.05 -0.06
N ARG A 75 -17.61 -1.82 -1.37
CA ARG A 75 -17.64 -0.46 -1.93
C ARG A 75 -18.92 0.27 -1.50
N GLY A 76 -18.91 1.60 -1.65
CA GLY A 76 -20.04 2.45 -1.26
C GLY A 76 -19.99 2.79 0.23
N GLU A 77 -21.10 2.61 0.94
CA GLU A 77 -21.25 3.12 2.31
C GLU A 77 -20.20 2.58 3.29
N ASP A 78 -19.78 1.32 3.18
CA ASP A 78 -18.80 0.74 4.10
C ASP A 78 -17.42 1.36 3.90
N ALA A 79 -17.02 1.57 2.65
CA ALA A 79 -15.83 2.32 2.30
C ALA A 79 -15.90 3.78 2.82
N GLU A 80 -17.03 4.45 2.65
CA GLU A 80 -17.23 5.83 3.12
C GLU A 80 -17.15 5.93 4.65
N LYS A 81 -17.81 5.03 5.38
CA LYS A 81 -17.78 4.97 6.85
C LYS A 81 -16.36 4.74 7.36
N LEU A 82 -15.62 3.81 6.76
CA LEU A 82 -14.23 3.52 7.12
C LEU A 82 -13.33 4.74 6.88
N LEU A 83 -13.43 5.36 5.69
CA LEU A 83 -12.57 6.47 5.29
C LEU A 83 -12.92 7.80 5.96
N ALA A 84 -14.13 7.93 6.51
CA ALA A 84 -14.52 9.08 7.32
C ALA A 84 -13.63 9.22 8.57
N ALA A 85 -13.16 8.09 9.13
CA ALA A 85 -12.30 8.05 10.30
C ALA A 85 -10.84 8.46 10.03
N PHE A 86 -10.43 8.57 8.77
CA PHE A 86 -9.04 8.87 8.43
C PHE A 86 -8.69 10.31 8.85
N PRO A 87 -7.66 10.52 9.68
CA PRO A 87 -7.25 11.84 10.11
C PRO A 87 -6.45 12.55 9.01
N LYS A 88 -6.41 13.89 9.06
CA LYS A 88 -5.42 14.66 8.28
C LYS A 88 -4.02 14.25 8.75
N THR A 89 -3.14 13.93 7.81
CA THR A 89 -1.80 13.43 8.10
C THR A 89 -0.81 13.87 7.03
N ASP A 90 0.49 13.88 7.33
CA ASP A 90 1.53 14.19 6.36
C ASP A 90 1.78 13.02 5.41
N ILE A 91 1.72 11.80 5.93
CA ILE A 91 1.97 10.56 5.20
C ILE A 91 0.77 9.63 5.37
N LEU A 92 0.08 9.35 4.27
CA LEU A 92 -1.00 8.37 4.24
C LEU A 92 -0.47 7.05 3.68
N LEU A 93 -0.69 5.95 4.39
CA LEU A 93 -0.38 4.60 3.94
C LEU A 93 -1.68 3.80 3.79
N THR A 94 -2.00 3.34 2.59
CA THR A 94 -3.15 2.46 2.36
C THR A 94 -2.71 1.19 1.65
N HIS A 95 -3.39 0.05 1.87
CA HIS A 95 -3.04 -1.16 1.12
C HIS A 95 -3.31 -0.99 -0.38
N GLY A 96 -4.52 -0.55 -0.74
CA GLY A 96 -4.95 -0.33 -2.11
C GLY A 96 -4.86 1.12 -2.59
N PRO A 97 -4.88 1.34 -3.92
CA PRO A 97 -4.83 2.68 -4.52
C PRO A 97 -6.18 3.42 -4.46
N PRO A 98 -6.17 4.76 -4.55
CA PRO A 98 -7.36 5.54 -4.89
C PRO A 98 -7.78 5.28 -6.35
N PHE A 99 -9.09 5.40 -6.63
CA PHE A 99 -9.62 5.27 -7.99
C PHE A 99 -8.94 6.26 -8.96
N GLN A 100 -8.62 5.77 -10.17
CA GLN A 100 -7.91 6.50 -11.25
C GLN A 100 -6.49 6.96 -10.93
N LEU A 101 -5.86 6.45 -9.87
CA LEU A 101 -4.48 6.74 -9.51
C LEU A 101 -3.72 5.42 -9.32
N PHE A 102 -2.94 5.04 -10.34
CA PHE A 102 -2.12 3.82 -10.30
C PHE A 102 -2.93 2.55 -9.94
N ASP A 103 -4.15 2.45 -10.47
CA ASP A 103 -5.13 1.43 -10.11
C ASP A 103 -5.65 0.62 -11.30
N ARG A 104 -5.00 0.75 -12.47
CA ARG A 104 -5.40 0.06 -13.69
C ARG A 104 -4.76 -1.31 -13.78
N THR A 105 -5.57 -2.34 -13.91
CA THR A 105 -5.12 -3.73 -14.04
C THR A 105 -4.70 -4.09 -15.47
N LEU A 106 -4.14 -5.28 -15.68
CA LEU A 106 -3.88 -5.83 -17.02
C LEU A 106 -5.17 -6.09 -17.83
N THR A 107 -6.32 -6.27 -17.17
CA THR A 107 -7.65 -6.35 -17.80
C THR A 107 -8.22 -4.98 -18.16
N HIS A 108 -7.45 -3.91 -17.94
CA HIS A 108 -7.81 -2.52 -18.19
C HIS A 108 -8.92 -1.98 -17.29
N GLU A 109 -9.20 -2.63 -16.17
CA GLU A 109 -10.18 -2.20 -15.18
C GLU A 109 -9.52 -1.27 -14.16
N HIS A 110 -10.26 -0.26 -13.71
CA HIS A 110 -9.88 0.57 -12.58
C HIS A 110 -10.46 -0.04 -11.31
N VAL A 111 -9.59 -0.48 -10.41
CA VAL A 111 -9.97 -1.19 -9.18
C VAL A 111 -9.68 -0.38 -7.91
N GLY A 112 -9.19 0.85 -8.03
CA GLY A 112 -8.93 1.72 -6.88
C GLY A 112 -10.22 2.12 -6.17
N CYS A 113 -10.09 2.61 -4.94
CA CYS A 113 -11.23 3.01 -4.11
C CYS A 113 -11.74 4.42 -4.47
N GLU A 114 -13.00 4.55 -4.87
CA GLU A 114 -13.64 5.82 -5.23
C GLU A 114 -13.81 6.72 -4.01
N ALA A 115 -14.22 6.14 -2.88
CA ALA A 115 -14.37 6.87 -1.63
C ALA A 115 -13.03 7.42 -1.13
N LEU A 116 -11.92 6.70 -1.35
CA LEU A 116 -10.58 7.18 -1.00
C LEU A 116 -10.19 8.35 -1.91
N ALA A 117 -10.43 8.23 -3.22
CA ALA A 117 -10.20 9.31 -4.17
C ALA A 117 -11.00 10.57 -3.81
N ALA A 118 -12.26 10.42 -3.40
CA ALA A 118 -13.14 11.51 -2.95
C ALA A 118 -12.70 12.15 -1.63
N ARG A 119 -12.02 11.41 -0.75
CA ARG A 119 -11.53 11.90 0.55
C ARG A 119 -10.21 12.68 0.44
N LEU A 120 -9.38 12.38 -0.54
CA LEU A 120 -8.05 13.00 -0.71
C LEU A 120 -8.04 14.53 -0.77
N PRO A 121 -8.98 15.25 -1.41
CA PRO A 121 -9.01 16.71 -1.39
C PRO A 121 -9.13 17.33 0.00
N ALA A 122 -9.69 16.59 0.97
CA ALA A 122 -9.77 17.02 2.37
C ALA A 122 -8.50 16.64 3.16
N LEU A 123 -7.95 15.45 2.91
CA LEU A 123 -6.77 14.93 3.61
C LEU A 123 -5.47 15.61 3.16
N ARG A 124 -5.28 15.78 1.83
CA ARG A 124 -4.11 16.36 1.17
C ARG A 124 -2.77 15.98 1.83
N PRO A 125 -2.46 14.67 1.98
CA PRO A 125 -1.19 14.26 2.55
C PRO A 125 -0.04 14.73 1.66
N ARG A 126 1.14 14.99 2.23
CA ARG A 126 2.33 15.31 1.43
C ARG A 126 2.81 14.09 0.64
N LEU A 127 2.64 12.90 1.21
CA LEU A 127 2.96 11.62 0.61
C LEU A 127 1.79 10.64 0.81
N HIS A 128 1.32 10.01 -0.25
CA HIS A 128 0.38 8.89 -0.19
C HIS A 128 1.02 7.67 -0.82
N VAL A 129 1.40 6.70 0.01
CA VAL A 129 1.98 5.42 -0.45
C VAL A 129 0.93 4.33 -0.36
N PHE A 130 0.87 3.52 -1.40
CA PHE A 130 -0.01 2.36 -1.47
C PHE A 130 0.59 1.27 -2.36
N GLY A 131 -0.11 0.15 -2.48
CA GLY A 131 0.36 -0.98 -3.27
C GLY A 131 -0.81 -1.72 -3.92
N HIS A 132 -0.81 -3.04 -3.72
CA HIS A 132 -1.83 -3.99 -4.17
C HIS A 132 -1.91 -4.19 -5.70
N ILE A 133 -1.89 -3.12 -6.49
CA ILE A 133 -1.97 -3.20 -7.96
C ILE A 133 -0.57 -3.14 -8.55
N HIS A 134 0.08 -4.31 -8.60
CA HIS A 134 1.48 -4.42 -9.03
C HIS A 134 1.70 -3.86 -10.46
N GLU A 135 0.69 -3.97 -11.31
CA GLU A 135 0.73 -3.65 -12.75
C GLU A 135 0.83 -2.16 -13.01
N ALA A 136 0.40 -1.36 -12.04
CA ALA A 136 0.33 0.08 -12.10
C ALA A 136 1.31 0.76 -11.12
N HIS A 137 2.44 0.12 -10.81
CA HIS A 137 3.51 0.73 -10.00
C HIS A 137 3.99 2.06 -10.62
N GLY A 138 4.47 2.98 -9.77
CA GLY A 138 5.00 4.27 -10.22
C GLY A 138 4.80 5.38 -9.20
N ALA A 139 5.14 6.61 -9.62
CA ALA A 139 4.97 7.81 -8.82
C ALA A 139 4.48 9.01 -9.63
N LEU A 140 3.68 9.87 -9.00
CA LEU A 140 3.10 11.09 -9.57
C LEU A 140 3.08 12.18 -8.49
N ILE A 141 3.40 13.42 -8.84
CA ILE A 141 3.14 14.59 -8.00
C ILE A 141 1.90 15.30 -8.54
N ARG A 142 0.93 15.58 -7.67
CA ARG A 142 -0.26 16.37 -8.01
C ARG A 142 -0.35 17.60 -7.12
N GLU A 143 -0.64 18.72 -7.75
CA GLU A 143 -0.97 19.98 -7.08
C GLU A 143 -2.45 20.02 -6.71
N TRP A 144 -2.73 20.58 -5.54
CA TRP A 144 -4.09 20.89 -5.12
C TRP A 144 -4.41 22.35 -5.43
N PRO A 145 -5.67 22.67 -5.76
CA PRO A 145 -6.12 24.05 -5.78
C PRO A 145 -5.81 24.73 -4.45
N ALA A 146 -5.36 25.99 -4.55
CA ALA A 146 -5.13 26.84 -3.39
C ALA A 146 -6.37 26.84 -2.50
N ARG A 147 -6.16 26.77 -1.19
CA ARG A 147 -7.21 27.10 -0.24
C ARG A 147 -7.26 28.61 -0.11
N ASP A 148 -8.44 29.15 0.18
CA ASP A 148 -8.61 30.60 0.38
C ASP A 148 -7.70 31.16 1.51
N ASP A 149 -7.19 30.29 2.38
CA ASP A 149 -6.33 30.62 3.54
C ASP A 149 -4.86 30.18 3.40
N ALA A 150 -4.45 29.61 2.26
CA ALA A 150 -3.09 29.08 2.09
C ALA A 150 -2.24 29.97 1.17
N SER A 151 -1.03 30.32 1.63
CA SER A 151 -0.05 31.08 0.85
C SER A 151 0.56 30.29 -0.31
N ASP A 152 0.59 28.96 -0.20
CA ASP A 152 1.35 28.09 -1.10
C ASP A 152 0.50 26.94 -1.66
N ALA A 153 0.82 26.54 -2.90
CA ALA A 153 0.22 25.38 -3.53
C ALA A 153 0.63 24.09 -2.80
N GLU A 154 -0.34 23.42 -2.18
CA GLU A 154 -0.13 22.11 -1.56
C GLU A 154 0.05 21.04 -2.64
N ARG A 155 0.99 20.12 -2.42
CA ARG A 155 1.31 19.02 -3.34
C ARG A 155 1.26 17.68 -2.62
N THR A 156 0.80 16.66 -3.31
CA THR A 156 0.89 15.26 -2.86
C THR A 156 1.73 14.47 -3.84
N ALA A 157 2.75 13.78 -3.33
CA ALA A 157 3.39 12.68 -4.04
C ALA A 157 2.59 11.39 -3.82
N PHE A 158 2.07 10.81 -4.89
CA PHE A 158 1.42 9.50 -4.91
C PHE A 158 2.44 8.46 -5.35
N VAL A 159 2.57 7.36 -4.59
CA VAL A 159 3.51 6.29 -4.89
C VAL A 159 2.81 4.94 -4.78
N ASN A 160 2.66 4.26 -5.90
CA ASN A 160 2.33 2.84 -5.90
C ASN A 160 3.64 2.03 -5.77
N ALA A 161 3.90 1.57 -4.55
CA ALA A 161 5.07 0.80 -4.15
C ALA A 161 4.86 -0.73 -4.25
N ALA A 162 3.85 -1.18 -5.01
CA ALA A 162 3.66 -2.61 -5.25
C ALA A 162 4.82 -3.20 -6.07
N ASN A 163 5.30 -4.37 -5.64
CA ASN A 163 6.42 -5.05 -6.28
C ASN A 163 6.01 -5.69 -7.62
N TRP A 164 6.15 -5.02 -8.75
CA TRP A 164 5.93 -5.59 -10.09
C TRP A 164 6.97 -6.67 -10.43
N PRO A 165 6.62 -7.79 -11.11
CA PRO A 165 7.15 -9.11 -10.79
C PRO A 165 8.68 -9.12 -10.80
N MET A 166 9.25 -9.22 -9.60
CA MET A 166 10.69 -9.31 -9.34
C MET A 166 11.06 -10.76 -9.00
N GLY A 167 12.21 -11.18 -9.49
CA GLY A 167 12.86 -12.44 -9.09
C GLY A 167 12.90 -13.49 -10.20
N PRO A 168 13.73 -14.53 -10.04
CA PRO A 168 14.07 -15.48 -11.11
C PRO A 168 12.90 -16.35 -11.62
N ARG A 169 11.72 -16.25 -11.00
CA ARG A 169 10.50 -16.95 -11.41
C ARG A 169 9.44 -16.03 -12.02
N ALA A 170 9.65 -14.72 -11.97
CA ALA A 170 8.77 -13.75 -12.60
C ALA A 170 8.80 -13.92 -14.12
N ARG A 171 7.63 -13.91 -14.76
CA ARG A 171 7.50 -14.01 -16.22
C ARG A 171 6.94 -12.73 -16.81
N ARG A 172 7.46 -12.31 -17.95
CA ARG A 172 6.90 -11.21 -18.74
C ARG A 172 5.63 -11.67 -19.48
N GLN A 173 4.72 -10.74 -19.75
CA GLN A 173 3.62 -10.98 -20.69
C GLN A 173 4.23 -11.28 -22.07
N GLY A 174 3.88 -12.41 -22.67
CA GLY A 174 4.51 -12.90 -23.92
C GLY A 174 5.66 -13.91 -23.73
N GLY A 175 6.01 -14.25 -22.50
CA GLY A 175 7.05 -15.25 -22.19
C GLY A 175 8.41 -14.64 -21.82
N GLY A 176 9.30 -15.47 -21.27
CA GLY A 176 10.61 -15.05 -20.76
C GLY A 176 10.60 -14.65 -19.28
N TYR A 177 11.76 -14.79 -18.62
CA TYR A 177 11.94 -14.41 -17.22
C TYR A 177 12.22 -12.92 -17.06
N VAL A 178 11.75 -12.31 -15.96
CA VAL A 178 12.15 -10.96 -15.58
C VAL A 178 13.52 -11.06 -14.92
N GLN A 179 14.54 -10.46 -15.54
CA GLN A 179 15.88 -10.38 -14.96
C GLN A 179 15.84 -9.45 -13.74
N PHE A 180 16.33 -9.95 -12.61
CA PHE A 180 16.39 -9.19 -11.36
C PHE A 180 17.37 -8.01 -11.52
N GLY A 181 16.88 -6.79 -11.33
CA GLY A 181 17.72 -5.58 -11.34
C GLY A 181 17.97 -4.93 -12.71
N GLU A 182 17.40 -5.46 -13.81
CA GLU A 182 17.32 -4.71 -15.07
C GLU A 182 15.98 -3.99 -15.17
N ALA A 183 15.94 -2.84 -15.85
CA ALA A 183 14.81 -1.94 -16.17
C ALA A 183 13.39 -2.56 -16.17
N PRO A 184 12.81 -2.86 -14.98
CA PRO A 184 11.82 -1.94 -14.45
C PRO A 184 11.90 -1.71 -12.93
N PHE A 185 13.01 -2.04 -12.24
CA PHE A 185 13.16 -1.57 -10.85
C PHE A 185 13.41 -0.06 -10.85
N GLN A 186 12.35 0.73 -10.70
CA GLN A 186 12.39 2.17 -10.55
C GLN A 186 12.26 2.50 -9.06
N PRO A 187 13.38 2.62 -8.31
CA PRO A 187 13.29 3.03 -6.92
C PRO A 187 12.70 4.44 -6.86
N VAL A 188 11.64 4.60 -6.08
CA VAL A 188 11.13 5.92 -5.71
C VAL A 188 11.81 6.30 -4.40
N ILE A 189 12.69 7.30 -4.47
CA ILE A 189 13.32 7.87 -3.28
C ILE A 189 12.54 9.14 -2.93
N VAL A 190 11.96 9.14 -1.74
CA VAL A 190 11.28 10.32 -1.18
C VAL A 190 12.13 10.85 -0.05
N ASP A 191 12.56 12.11 -0.19
CA ASP A 191 13.27 12.82 0.87
C ASP A 191 12.25 13.59 1.73
N LEU A 192 12.32 13.40 3.05
CA LEU A 192 11.46 14.09 4.00
C LEU A 192 12.17 15.35 4.46
N LEU A 193 11.92 16.42 3.71
CA LEU A 193 12.50 17.73 4.01
C LEU A 193 11.75 18.40 5.17
N ASP A 194 12.50 18.78 6.18
CA ASP A 194 11.98 19.39 7.40
C ASP A 194 11.63 20.87 7.28
N ASP A 195 12.07 21.50 6.18
CA ASP A 195 11.81 22.91 5.91
C ASP A 195 10.57 23.02 4.98
N ALA A 196 9.74 24.04 5.21
CA ALA A 196 8.58 24.36 4.37
C ALA A 196 8.99 25.27 3.21
#